data_AF-A0A562YHV6-F1
#
_entry.id   AF-A0A562YHV6-F1
#
_cell.length_a   1.000
_cell.length_b   1.000
_cell.length_c   1.000
_cell.angle_alpha   90.00
_cell.angle_beta   90.00
_cell.angle_gamma   90.00
#
_symmetry.space_group_name_H-M   'P 1'
#
loop_
_entity.id
_entity.type
_entity.pdbx_description
1 polymer ?
#
loop_
_entity_poly.entity_id
_entity_poly.type
_entity_poly.pdbx_seq_one_letter_code
_entity_poly.pdbx_strand_id
1 'polypeptide(L)'
;MERAMRYKNVLDPETKLVRGRNADGTWRDPKDFAISGWTGHDEKQRNIYYHNIMLFAPHDVQGLVNFMGGDDAFIEFLDNFFPMGDEWSMHAPLFVQLPGTTVENSKDYQRTAG
;
A
#
# COMPACT_ATOMS: atom_id res chain seq x y z
N MET A 1 -3.83 -22.94 1.76
CA MET A 1 -2.85 -21.94 2.19
C MET A 1 -2.29 -21.15 1.00
N GLU A 2 -1.87 -21.80 -0.09
CA GLU A 2 -1.25 -21.16 -1.26
C GLU A 2 -2.02 -19.98 -1.88
N ARG A 3 -3.36 -20.05 -1.93
CA ARG A 3 -4.17 -18.97 -2.51
C ARG A 3 -4.04 -17.64 -1.77
N ALA A 4 -3.83 -17.68 -0.45
CA ALA A 4 -3.68 -16.49 0.38
C ALA A 4 -2.35 -15.75 0.12
N MET A 5 -1.36 -16.43 -0.46
CA MET A 5 -0.03 -15.86 -0.72
C MET A 5 0.10 -15.24 -2.12
N ARG A 6 -0.94 -15.33 -2.97
CA ARG A 6 -0.90 -14.86 -4.36
C ARG A 6 -0.72 -13.36 -4.49
N TYR A 7 -0.97 -12.58 -3.45
CA TYR A 7 -0.67 -11.14 -3.43
C TYR A 7 0.81 -10.88 -3.75
N LYS A 8 1.72 -11.80 -3.38
CA LYS A 8 3.15 -11.71 -3.72
C LYS A 8 3.43 -11.69 -5.22
N ASN A 9 2.51 -12.19 -6.05
CA ASN A 9 2.68 -12.24 -7.50
C ASN A 9 2.48 -10.89 -8.19
N VAL A 10 1.91 -9.91 -7.49
CA VAL A 10 1.67 -8.56 -7.99
C VAL A 10 2.57 -7.52 -7.30
N LEU A 11 3.44 -7.96 -6.40
CA LEU A 11 4.44 -7.10 -5.77
C LEU A 11 5.62 -6.92 -6.72
N ASP A 12 5.82 -5.69 -7.20
CA ASP A 12 6.92 -5.37 -8.10
C ASP A 12 8.16 -4.97 -7.30
N PRO A 13 9.27 -5.74 -7.35
CA PRO A 13 10.48 -5.42 -6.60
C PRO A 13 11.17 -4.13 -7.05
N GLU A 14 10.93 -3.65 -8.28
CA GLU A 14 11.53 -2.42 -8.80
C GLU A 14 10.90 -1.18 -8.18
N THR A 15 9.58 -1.11 -8.17
CA THR A 15 8.83 0.04 -7.62
C THR A 15 8.48 -0.09 -6.15
N LYS A 16 8.62 -1.29 -5.56
CA LYS A 16 8.17 -1.64 -4.20
C LYS A 16 6.67 -1.44 -3.97
N LEU A 17 5.89 -1.41 -5.04
CA LEU A 17 4.45 -1.23 -5.03
C LEU A 17 3.76 -2.40 -5.74
N VAL A 18 2.43 -2.45 -5.62
CA VAL A 18 1.63 -3.40 -6.40
C VAL A 18 1.55 -2.93 -7.85
N ARG A 19 1.85 -3.79 -8.82
CA ARG A 19 1.65 -3.50 -10.25
C ARG A 19 0.77 -4.53 -10.92
N GLY A 20 -0.02 -4.06 -11.87
CA GLY A 20 -0.78 -4.93 -12.74
C GLY A 20 0.15 -5.81 -13.58
N ARG A 21 -0.26 -7.05 -13.83
CA ARG A 21 0.48 -7.99 -14.66
C ARG A 21 -0.38 -8.38 -15.86
N ASN A 22 0.20 -8.35 -17.05
CA ASN A 22 -0.44 -8.76 -18.28
C ASN A 22 -0.56 -10.30 -18.35
N ALA A 23 -1.38 -10.80 -19.27
CA ALA A 23 -1.58 -12.24 -19.47
C ALA A 23 -0.29 -12.97 -19.89
N ASP A 24 0.64 -12.25 -20.53
CA ASP A 24 1.97 -12.73 -20.91
C ASP A 24 2.99 -12.70 -19.75
N GLY A 25 2.58 -12.21 -18.58
CA GLY A 25 3.44 -12.11 -17.39
C GLY A 25 4.30 -10.85 -17.33
N THR A 26 4.17 -9.91 -18.27
CA THR A 26 4.85 -8.61 -18.22
C THR A 26 4.18 -7.66 -17.24
N TRP A 27 4.95 -6.74 -16.66
CA TRP A 27 4.41 -5.69 -15.79
C TRP A 27 3.76 -4.58 -16.61
N ARG A 28 2.60 -4.11 -16.17
CA ARG A 28 1.98 -2.89 -16.72
C ARG A 28 2.79 -1.66 -16.32
N ASP A 29 2.65 -0.58 -17.08
CA ASP A 29 3.31 0.69 -16.81
C ASP A 29 3.00 1.16 -15.37
N PRO A 30 4.01 1.57 -14.57
CA PRO A 30 3.77 2.03 -13.20
C PRO A 30 2.92 3.31 -13.13
N LYS A 31 2.78 4.03 -14.24
CA LYS A 31 1.92 5.23 -14.39
C LYS A 31 0.57 4.90 -15.02
N ASP A 32 0.23 3.63 -15.19
CA ASP A 32 -1.05 3.20 -15.74
C ASP A 32 -2.21 3.67 -14.85
N PHE A 33 -3.04 4.55 -15.39
CA PHE A 33 -4.25 5.03 -14.74
C PHE A 33 -5.39 4.00 -14.79
N ALA A 34 -5.34 3.05 -15.74
CA ALA A 34 -6.35 2.00 -15.86
C ALA A 34 -6.23 0.91 -14.80
N ILE A 35 -5.28 1.02 -13.85
CA ILE A 35 -5.14 0.08 -12.74
C ILE A 35 -6.43 -0.06 -11.92
N SER A 36 -7.20 1.02 -11.81
CA SER A 36 -8.51 1.01 -11.17
C SER A 36 -9.37 2.14 -11.70
N GLY A 37 -10.68 1.90 -11.84
CA GLY A 37 -11.65 2.95 -12.15
C GLY A 37 -11.70 4.05 -11.08
N TRP A 38 -11.21 3.77 -9.87
CA TRP A 38 -11.10 4.74 -8.78
C TRP A 38 -10.06 5.83 -9.01
N THR A 39 -9.03 5.58 -9.81
CA THR A 39 -7.97 6.58 -10.03
C THR A 39 -8.49 7.81 -10.77
N GLY A 40 -9.61 7.69 -11.50
CA GLY A 40 -10.23 8.80 -12.23
C GLY A 40 -9.31 9.49 -13.24
N HIS A 41 -8.23 8.83 -13.67
CA HIS A 41 -7.13 9.44 -14.43
C HIS A 41 -6.42 10.61 -13.74
N ASP A 42 -6.55 10.73 -12.42
CA ASP A 42 -5.86 11.71 -11.60
C ASP A 42 -4.58 11.13 -11.00
N GLU A 43 -3.48 11.90 -11.06
CA GLU A 43 -2.16 11.45 -10.62
C GLU A 43 -2.10 11.24 -9.10
N LYS A 44 -2.78 12.10 -8.33
CA LYS A 44 -2.82 11.98 -6.87
C LYS A 44 -3.61 10.74 -6.48
N GLN A 45 -4.79 10.53 -7.06
CA GLN A 45 -5.63 9.35 -6.80
C GLN A 45 -4.95 8.05 -7.22
N ARG A 46 -4.25 8.04 -8.36
CA ARG A 46 -3.41 6.92 -8.78
C ARG A 46 -2.34 6.61 -7.72
N ASN A 47 -1.63 7.62 -7.24
CA ASN A 47 -0.57 7.46 -6.25
C ASN A 47 -1.12 6.88 -4.94
N ILE A 48 -2.24 7.42 -4.45
CA ILE A 48 -2.94 6.91 -3.25
C ILE A 48 -3.33 5.45 -3.46
N TYR A 49 -3.94 5.11 -4.59
CA TYR A 49 -4.37 3.74 -4.89
C TYR A 49 -3.21 2.73 -4.81
N TYR A 50 -2.07 3.03 -5.43
CA TYR A 50 -0.89 2.17 -5.42
C TYR A 50 -0.35 1.90 -4.01
N HIS A 51 -0.33 2.91 -3.14
CA HIS A 51 0.12 2.74 -1.77
C HIS A 51 -0.94 2.06 -0.89
N ASN A 52 -2.22 2.35 -1.15
CA ASN A 52 -3.31 1.78 -0.35
C ASN A 52 -3.41 0.27 -0.58
N ILE A 53 -3.43 -0.18 -1.83
CA ILE A 53 -3.51 -1.62 -2.17
C ILE A 53 -2.31 -2.43 -1.66
N MET A 54 -1.18 -1.78 -1.40
CA MET A 54 0.00 -2.43 -0.80
C MET A 54 -0.30 -2.99 0.61
N LEU A 55 -1.23 -2.38 1.34
CA LEU A 55 -1.64 -2.78 2.68
C LEU A 55 -2.80 -3.79 2.69
N PHE A 56 -3.32 -4.23 1.53
CA PHE A 56 -4.44 -5.19 1.41
C PHE A 56 -4.04 -6.66 1.62
N ALA A 57 -3.05 -6.93 2.48
CA ALA A 57 -2.71 -8.27 2.96
C ALA A 57 -2.63 -8.32 4.50
N PRO A 58 -3.72 -7.98 5.21
CA PRO A 58 -3.72 -7.90 6.68
C PRO A 58 -3.40 -9.24 7.37
N HIS A 59 -3.56 -10.36 6.66
CA HIS A 59 -3.21 -11.69 7.16
C HIS A 59 -1.71 -12.01 7.11
N ASP A 60 -0.89 -11.29 6.33
CA ASP A 60 0.56 -11.51 6.20
C ASP A 60 1.33 -10.18 6.24
N VAL A 61 1.21 -9.47 7.37
CA VAL A 61 1.91 -8.19 7.58
C VAL A 61 3.43 -8.38 7.55
N GLN A 62 3.95 -9.43 8.18
CA GLN A 62 5.38 -9.73 8.15
C GLN A 62 5.89 -9.95 6.72
N GLY A 63 5.09 -10.57 5.85
CA GLY A 63 5.40 -10.72 4.44
C GLY A 63 5.53 -9.38 3.70
N LEU A 64 4.70 -8.38 4.05
CA LEU A 64 4.81 -7.02 3.52
C LEU A 64 6.07 -6.31 4.02
N VAL A 65 6.32 -6.36 5.33
CA VAL A 65 7.53 -5.79 5.97
C VAL A 65 8.80 -6.33 5.32
N ASN A 66 8.89 -7.67 5.17
CA ASN A 66 10.05 -8.32 4.56
C ASN A 66 10.23 -7.91 3.10
N PHE A 67 9.15 -7.69 2.35
CA PHE A 67 9.22 -7.26 0.95
C PHE A 67 9.70 -5.80 0.80
N MET A 68 9.27 -4.92 1.71
CA MET A 68 9.68 -3.52 1.72
C MET A 68 11.14 -3.34 2.12
N GLY A 69 11.70 -4.27 2.88
CA GLY A 69 13.12 -4.27 3.26
C GLY A 69 13.37 -4.30 4.77
N GLY A 70 12.35 -4.59 5.57
CA GLY A 70 12.43 -4.63 7.04
C GLY A 70 11.58 -3.55 7.70
N ASP A 71 11.64 -3.50 9.02
CA ASP A 71 10.79 -2.66 9.85
C ASP A 71 10.97 -1.17 9.54
N ASP A 72 12.21 -0.69 9.40
CA ASP A 72 12.52 0.71 9.12
C ASP A 72 11.90 1.20 7.79
N ALA A 73 12.03 0.40 6.73
CA ALA A 73 11.45 0.72 5.42
C ALA A 73 9.92 0.70 5.44
N PHE A 74 9.33 -0.20 6.24
CA PHE A 74 7.89 -0.27 6.43
C PHE A 74 7.36 0.93 7.23
N ILE A 75 8.08 1.37 8.26
CA ILE A 75 7.76 2.57 9.02
C ILE A 75 7.83 3.81 8.11
N GLU A 76 8.89 3.97 7.32
CA GLU A 76 9.02 5.09 6.37
C GLU A 76 7.89 5.10 5.33
N PHE A 77 7.49 3.92 4.84
CA PHE A 77 6.34 3.79 3.95
C PHE A 77 5.05 4.31 4.61
N LEU A 78 4.79 3.90 5.86
CA LEU A 78 3.60 4.31 6.60
C LEU A 78 3.61 5.83 6.87
N ASP A 79 4.75 6.38 7.24
CA ASP A 79 4.92 7.82 7.48
C ASP A 79 4.61 8.66 6.23
N ASN A 80 4.96 8.16 5.05
CA ASN A 80 4.59 8.79 3.77
C ASN A 80 3.13 8.56 3.39
N PHE A 81 2.54 7.42 3.78
CA PHE A 81 1.19 7.05 3.42
C PHE A 81 0.12 7.85 4.17
N PHE A 82 0.27 8.03 5.49
CA PHE A 82 -0.77 8.68 6.32
C PHE A 82 -1.16 10.11 5.88
N PRO A 83 -0.22 10.99 5.49
CA PRO A 83 -0.56 12.33 4.99
C PRO A 83 -1.28 12.33 3.64
N MET A 84 -1.13 11.25 2.86
CA MET A 84 -1.73 11.12 1.53
C MET A 84 -3.09 10.41 1.55
N GLY A 85 -3.35 9.61 2.57
CA GLY A 85 -4.52 8.74 2.66
C GLY A 85 -5.85 9.48 2.56
N ASP A 86 -6.83 8.80 1.96
CA ASP A 86 -8.23 9.21 1.87
C ASP A 86 -9.14 8.24 2.64
N GLU A 87 -10.46 8.36 2.50
CA GLU A 87 -11.45 7.49 3.18
C GLU A 87 -11.20 5.98 2.96
N TRP A 88 -10.59 5.57 1.84
CA TRP A 88 -10.29 4.16 1.55
C TRP A 88 -9.10 3.62 2.32
N SER A 89 -8.37 4.49 3.02
CA SER A 89 -7.17 4.16 3.79
C SER A 89 -7.51 3.70 5.22
N MET A 90 -8.79 3.47 5.52
CA MET A 90 -9.31 3.12 6.84
C MET A 90 -8.67 1.90 7.52
N HIS A 91 -8.10 0.95 6.78
CA HIS A 91 -7.40 -0.19 7.37
C HIS A 91 -5.96 0.15 7.79
N ALA A 92 -5.36 1.21 7.24
CA ALA A 92 -3.95 1.54 7.45
C ALA A 92 -3.62 1.83 8.93
N PRO A 93 -4.50 2.47 9.72
CA PRO A 93 -4.30 2.61 11.16
C PRO A 93 -4.08 1.30 11.94
N LEU A 94 -4.53 0.14 11.42
CA LEU A 94 -4.28 -1.16 12.08
C LEU A 94 -2.80 -1.56 12.07
N PHE A 95 -2.01 -1.03 11.14
CA PHE A 95 -0.59 -1.34 11.01
C PHE A 95 0.28 -0.52 11.96
N VAL A 96 -0.23 0.59 12.49
CA VAL A 96 0.47 1.51 13.42
C VAL A 96 0.47 1.01 14.87
N GLN A 97 -0.22 -0.10 15.13
CA GLN A 97 -0.27 -0.76 16.44
C GLN A 97 0.88 -1.77 16.62
N LEU A 98 1.70 -1.95 15.57
CA LEU A 98 2.86 -2.83 15.61
C LEU A 98 4.02 -2.12 16.33
N PRO A 99 4.84 -2.85 17.11
CA PRO A 99 5.95 -2.24 17.84
C PRO A 99 6.93 -1.57 16.87
N GLY A 100 7.11 -0.25 16.99
CA GLY A 100 8.04 0.55 16.18
C GLY A 100 7.42 1.71 15.41
N THR A 101 6.09 1.69 15.18
CA THR A 101 5.38 2.78 14.50
C THR A 101 4.91 3.85 15.48
N THR A 102 5.16 5.14 15.21
CA THR A 102 4.83 6.23 16.14
C THR A 102 3.34 6.57 16.11
N VAL A 103 2.77 6.79 17.29
CA VAL A 103 1.35 7.10 17.53
C VAL A 103 0.94 8.47 16.94
N GLU A 104 1.90 9.34 16.63
CA GLU A 104 1.67 10.69 16.12
C GLU A 104 0.93 10.72 14.78
N ASN A 105 1.28 9.83 13.84
CA ASN A 105 0.71 9.85 12.49
C ASN A 105 -0.76 9.34 12.43
N SER A 106 -1.16 8.47 13.37
CA SER A 106 -2.55 8.01 13.49
C SER A 106 -3.52 9.08 13.99
N LYS A 107 -3.03 10.07 14.74
CA LYS A 107 -3.85 11.15 15.33
C LYS A 107 -4.27 12.17 14.29
N ASP A 108 -3.42 12.45 13.31
CA ASP A 108 -3.73 13.41 12.25
C ASP A 108 -4.75 12.84 11.25
N TYR A 109 -4.67 11.55 10.92
CA TYR A 109 -5.68 10.88 10.07
C TYR A 109 -7.10 10.92 10.68
N GLN A 110 -7.22 10.65 11.99
CA GLN A 110 -8.50 10.73 12.71
C GLN A 110 -9.07 12.17 12.76
N ARG A 111 -8.23 13.18 12.56
CA ARG A 111 -8.61 14.60 12.63
C ARG A 111 -9.03 15.18 11.27
N THR A 112 -8.54 14.62 10.17
CA THR A 112 -8.89 15.05 8.80
C THR A 112 -10.06 14.28 8.19
N ALA A 113 -10.42 13.13 8.75
CA ALA A 113 -11.56 12.31 8.31
C ALA A 113 -12.91 12.68 9.00
N GLY A 114 -12.98 13.84 9.65
CA GLY A 114 -14.17 14.36 10.34
C GLY A 114 -14.76 15.59 9.68
#